data_AF-A0A800DP58-F1
#
_entry.id   AF-A0A800DP58-F1
#
_cell.length_a   1.000
_cell.length_b   1.000
_cell.length_c   1.000
_cell.angle_alpha   90.00
_cell.angle_beta   90.00
_cell.angle_gamma   90.00
#
_symmetry.space_group_name_H-M   'P 1'
#
loop_
_entity.id
_entity.type
_entity.pdbx_description
1 polymer ?
#
loop_
_entity_poly.entity_id
_entity_poly.type
_entity_poly.pdbx_seq_one_letter_code
_entity_poly.pdbx_strand_id
1 'polypeptide(L)' 'MNESSEVLKLVRQRKRIPISIIAYRLDIPGKYVESIVETLQEYNLVNVTPQSNGDKIIEVNQMKCET' A
#
# COMPACT_ATOMS: atom_id res chain seq x y z
N MET A 1 11.63 -12.78 6.52
CA MET A 1 11.29 -11.36 6.30
C MET A 1 9.80 -11.32 5.96
N ASN A 2 9.00 -10.46 6.59
CA ASN A 2 7.56 -10.38 6.34
C ASN A 2 7.27 -9.21 5.37
N GLU A 3 7.15 -9.51 4.07
CA GLU A 3 7.00 -8.48 3.02
C GLU A 3 5.79 -7.56 3.27
N SER A 4 4.68 -8.10 3.79
CA SER A 4 3.48 -7.33 4.13
C SER A 4 3.72 -6.24 5.17
N SER A 5 4.65 -6.44 6.10
CA SER A 5 4.98 -5.46 7.14
C SER A 5 5.81 -4.30 6.59
N GLU A 6 6.68 -4.58 5.61
CA GLU A 6 7.51 -3.58 4.92
C GLU A 6 6.67 -2.69 4.01
N VAL A 7 5.70 -3.27 3.29
CA VAL A 7 4.69 -2.52 2.50
C VAL A 7 3.94 -1.54 3.42
N LEU A 8 3.44 -2.02 4.55
CA LEU A 8 2.70 -1.18 5.49
C LEU A 8 3.56 -0.04 6.07
N LYS A 9 4.85 -0.30 6.37
CA LYS A 9 5.80 0.73 6.82
C LYS A 9 6.03 1.79 5.76
N LEU A 10 6.24 1.40 4.51
CA LEU A 10 6.47 2.32 3.38
C LEU A 10 5.27 3.25 3.17
N VAL A 11 4.05 2.69 3.18
CA VAL A 11 2.80 3.46 3.06
C VAL A 11 2.57 4.34 4.30
N ARG A 12 2.94 3.90 5.51
CA ARG A 12 2.86 4.75 6.71
C ARG A 12 3.82 5.93 6.68
N GLN A 13 5.05 5.72 6.20
CA GLN A 13 6.04 6.78 6.08
C GLN A 13 5.68 7.77 4.96
N ARG A 14 5.05 7.28 3.89
CA ARG A 14 4.61 8.10 2.76
C ARG A 14 3.10 8.05 2.65
N LYS A 15 2.43 9.10 3.16
CA LYS A 15 0.98 9.30 3.14
C LYS A 15 0.29 8.83 1.84
N ARG A 16 0.97 8.99 0.70
CA ARG A 16 0.63 8.49 -0.63
C ARG A 16 1.83 7.84 -1.28
N ILE A 17 1.67 6.63 -1.81
CA ILE A 17 2.73 5.95 -2.58
C ILE A 17 2.13 5.06 -3.68
N PRO A 18 2.63 5.10 -4.94
CA PRO A 18 2.20 4.20 -6.00
C PRO A 18 2.70 2.76 -5.80
N ILE A 19 1.93 1.77 -6.27
CA ILE A 19 2.30 0.34 -6.22
C ILE A 19 3.62 0.10 -6.92
N SER A 20 3.84 0.71 -8.09
CA SER A 20 5.10 0.59 -8.84
C SER A 20 6.33 0.97 -8.01
N ILE A 21 6.22 1.99 -7.16
CA ILE A 21 7.31 2.46 -6.30
C ILE A 21 7.55 1.49 -5.15
N ILE A 22 6.50 0.91 -4.57
CA ILE A 22 6.64 -0.12 -3.53
C ILE A 22 7.32 -1.36 -4.12
N ALA A 23 6.83 -1.83 -5.26
CA ALA A 23 7.39 -2.97 -5.99
C ALA A 23 8.89 -2.78 -6.28
N TYR A 24 9.25 -1.61 -6.79
CA TYR A 24 10.65 -1.24 -7.04
C TYR A 24 11.50 -1.21 -5.76
N ARG A 25 10.97 -0.67 -4.65
CA ARG A 25 11.70 -0.53 -3.39
C ARG A 25 11.93 -1.86 -2.68
N LEU A 26 10.98 -2.78 -2.79
CA LEU A 26 11.02 -4.08 -2.15
C LEU A 26 11.57 -5.17 -3.07
N ASP A 27 11.92 -4.83 -4.32
CA ASP A 27 12.37 -5.75 -5.35
C ASP A 27 11.43 -6.95 -5.54
N ILE A 28 10.12 -6.69 -5.50
CA ILE A 28 9.08 -7.71 -5.70
C ILE A 28 8.16 -7.34 -6.87
N PRO A 29 7.58 -8.33 -7.58
CA PRO A 29 6.70 -8.02 -8.70
C PRO A 29 5.44 -7.26 -8.25
N GLY A 30 5.02 -6.27 -9.04
CA GLY A 30 3.86 -5.42 -8.72
C GLY A 30 2.58 -6.20 -8.38
N LYS A 31 2.32 -7.32 -9.06
CA LYS A 31 1.20 -8.23 -8.78
C LYS A 31 1.16 -8.76 -7.32
N TYR A 32 2.32 -8.97 -6.71
CA TYR A 32 2.39 -9.42 -5.31
C TYR A 32 2.06 -8.26 -4.37
N VAL A 33 2.55 -7.06 -4.69
CA VAL A 33 2.18 -5.84 -3.94
C VAL A 33 0.68 -5.59 -4.04
N GLU A 34 0.08 -5.76 -5.22
CA GLU A 34 -1.36 -5.65 -5.41
C GLU A 34 -2.13 -6.62 -4.50
N SER A 35 -1.75 -7.90 -4.48
CA SER A 35 -2.40 -8.89 -3.61
C SER A 35 -2.28 -8.54 -2.12
N ILE A 36 -1.11 -8.09 -1.66
CA ILE A 36 -0.90 -7.63 -0.28
C ILE A 36 -1.81 -6.43 0.02
N VAL A 37 -1.91 -5.50 -0.92
CA VAL A 37 -2.65 -4.25 -0.76
C VAL A 37 -4.15 -4.48 -0.77
N GLU A 38 -4.64 -5.40 -1.59
CA GLU A 38 -6.03 -5.88 -1.56
C GLU A 38 -6.36 -6.47 -0.19
N THR A 39 -5.51 -7.33 0.36
CA THR A 39 -5.68 -7.84 1.73
C THR A 39 -5.71 -6.69 2.76
N LEU A 40 -4.78 -5.74 2.69
CA LEU A 40 -4.75 -4.59 3.60
C LEU A 40 -5.99 -3.68 3.46
N GLN A 41 -6.55 -3.59 2.25
CA GLN A 41 -7.77 -2.85 1.98
C GLN A 41 -9.00 -3.56 2.55
N GLU A 42 -9.07 -4.89 2.49
CA GLU A 42 -10.13 -5.68 3.15
C GLU A 42 -10.16 -5.46 4.67
N TYR A 43 -8.99 -5.33 5.30
CA TYR A 43 -8.86 -4.97 6.71
C TYR A 43 -9.08 -3.47 6.99
N ASN A 44 -9.47 -2.69 5.98
CA ASN A 44 -9.69 -1.24 6.07
C ASN A 44 -8.48 -0.45 6.57
N LEU A 45 -7.26 -0.98 6.39
CA LEU A 45 -6.00 -0.38 6.83
C LEU A 45 -5.44 0.61 5.81
N VAL A 46 -5.78 0.44 4.53
CA VAL A 46 -5.32 1.30 3.43
C VAL A 46 -6.46 1.59 2.45
N ASN A 47 -6.37 2.74 1.79
CA ASN A 47 -7.19 3.10 0.63
C ASN A 47 -6.35 2.98 -0.63
N VAL A 48 -7.00 2.54 -1.71
CA VAL A 48 -6.40 2.35 -3.02
C VAL A 48 -7.12 3.25 -4.02
N THR A 49 -6.39 4.14 -4.67
CA THR A 49 -6.92 5.03 -5.72
C THR A 49 -6.29 4.67 -7.05
N PRO A 50 -7.07 4.24 -8.07
CA PRO A 50 -6.55 3.99 -9.40
C PRO A 50 -6.10 5.29 -10.09
N GLN A 51 -5.00 5.23 -10.83
CA GLN A 51 -4.49 6.34 -11.63
C GLN A 51 -4.74 6.12 -13.13
N SER A 52 -4.78 7.21 -13.89
CA SER A 52 -5.05 7.20 -15.34
C SER A 52 -3.98 6.45 -16.17
N ASN A 53 -2.80 6.21 -15.60
CA ASN A 53 -1.71 5.45 -16.22
C ASN A 53 -1.77 3.94 -15.94
N GLY A 54 -2.81 3.45 -15.25
CA GLY A 54 -2.95 2.05 -14.85
C GLY A 54 -2.22 1.67 -13.55
N ASP A 55 -1.52 2.60 -12.90
CA ASP A 55 -0.96 2.40 -11.56
C ASP A 55 -2.03 2.63 -10.48
N LYS A 56 -1.75 2.22 -9.25
CA LYS A 56 -2.63 2.44 -8.10
C LYS A 56 -1.86 3.13 -6.99
N ILE A 57 -2.40 4.21 -6.45
CA ILE A 57 -1.86 4.90 -5.27
C ILE A 57 -2.45 4.27 -4.02
N ILE A 58 -1.58 4.01 -3.04
CA ILE A 58 -1.95 3.47 -1.74
C ILE A 58 -1.75 4.55 -0.69
N GLU A 59 -2.73 4.66 0.20
CA GLU A 59 -2.77 5.60 1.31
C GLU A 59 -3.13 4.84 2.57
N VAL A 60 -2.46 5.10 3.70
CA VAL A 60 -2.92 4.53 4.96
C VAL A 60 -4.25 5.14 5.37
N ASN A 61 -5.19 4.29 5.77
CA ASN A 61 -6.41 4.76 6.40
C ASN A 61 -6.04 5.23 7.80
N GLN A 62 -6.05 6.54 8.02
CA GLN A 62 -5.81 7.11 9.35
C GLN A 62 -7.04 6.83 10.20
N MET A 63 -7.07 5.69 10.87
CA MET A 63 -7.96 5.50 12.02
C MET A 63 -7.65 6.63 13.01
N LYS A 64 -8.53 7.62 13.08
CA LYS A 64 -8.56 8.54 14.20
C LYS A 64 -8.87 7.68 15.42
N CYS A 65 -7.92 7.51 16.33
CA CYS A 65 -8.26 7.17 17.71
C CYS A 65 -9.04 8.35 18.25
N GLU A 66 -10.37 8.27 18.23
CA GLU A 66 -11.20 9.16 19.04
C GLU A 66 -10.97 8.75 20.51
N THR A 67 -10.27 9.62 21.25
CA THR A 67 -10.15 9.59 22.72
C THR A 67 -11.44 10.00 23.39
#